data_AF-A0A177EH03-F1
#
_entry.id   AF-A0A177EH03-F1
#
_cell.length_a   1.000
_cell.length_b   1.000
_cell.length_c   1.000
_cell.angle_alpha   90.00
_cell.angle_beta   90.00
_cell.angle_gamma   90.00
#
_symmetry.space_group_name_H-M   'P 1'
#
loop_
_entity.id
_entity.type
_entity.pdbx_description
1 polymer ?
#
loop_
_entity_poly.entity_id
_entity_poly.type
_entity_poly.pdbx_seq_one_letter_code
_entity_poly.pdbx_strand_id
1 'polypeptide(L)'
;MMKSNPVRLFRTVCKKALLCPMLWVSVFCVIVGCSMDHPLPEYIVSPYTEQTIAFFEKCGSERFPNQLETIQIGEERHILKKQRQLMYIDFYTYTLESVPDQLTQGIEFNKLSISTTAPELTRINPAVLEKILRIFGTINAETLEFHNRVTIASSDDLVQPFERSLARHNDSEAAAPLTRCVLNVKNLSVFSNTVLPIKQFQERVDLSQCQINLTLAGELELDSLEVLDGFNARSIEILTLFSFKRLDSLDCKLFREGPLPSDLRIWSNSKITPMISEEVARNMLANMWVSLRIPVEVWVELMKPSEQPKLLTAEYLTILFCSGSIIPAPVVGMSRATVGFLLIELANEHNLPTSVELEQIFDWISTGFNGLIILTIEPQQASPGLRDFVRNNKFEITTIPTLKSIVVSGIECMHNTKPTWIKHNMPISQVLNALYQG
;
A
#
# COMPACT_ATOMS: atom_id res chain seq x y z
N MET A 1 -49.19 22.26 67.05
CA MET A 1 -48.20 23.13 67.72
C MET A 1 -47.66 24.09 66.67
N MET A 2 -47.91 25.39 66.83
CA MET A 2 -47.54 26.49 65.95
C MET A 2 -46.04 26.82 65.99
N LYS A 3 -45.52 27.36 64.88
CA LYS A 3 -44.58 28.51 64.71
C LYS A 3 -43.80 28.32 63.40
N SER A 4 -43.49 29.30 62.55
CA SER A 4 -43.91 30.68 62.28
C SER A 4 -43.06 31.12 61.08
N ASN A 5 -43.65 31.80 60.09
CA ASN A 5 -42.97 32.37 58.91
C ASN A 5 -41.87 33.39 59.27
N PRO A 6 -40.93 33.66 58.33
CA PRO A 6 -40.87 35.04 57.86
C PRO A 6 -40.88 35.17 56.34
N VAL A 7 -41.75 36.09 55.94
CA VAL A 7 -41.90 36.73 54.65
C VAL A 7 -40.69 37.64 54.38
N ARG A 8 -40.08 37.53 53.19
CA ARG A 8 -39.45 38.68 52.50
C ARG A 8 -39.73 38.59 51.00
N LEU A 9 -40.71 39.38 50.56
CA LEU A 9 -40.86 39.81 49.18
C LEU A 9 -39.63 40.64 48.79
N PHE A 10 -38.92 40.23 47.74
CA PHE A 10 -38.28 41.19 46.83
C PHE A 10 -38.97 41.09 45.48
N ARG A 11 -39.62 42.20 45.13
CA ARG A 11 -40.35 42.43 43.90
C ARG A 11 -39.34 42.58 42.76
N THR A 12 -38.99 41.48 42.11
CA THR A 12 -38.16 41.54 40.89
C THR A 12 -39.02 42.03 39.74
N VAL A 13 -38.97 43.33 39.50
CA VAL A 13 -39.56 43.97 38.32
C VAL A 13 -38.97 43.30 37.07
N CYS A 14 -39.84 42.73 36.24
CA CYS A 14 -39.52 42.06 34.98
C CYS A 14 -38.64 42.93 34.07
N LYS A 15 -37.31 42.74 34.11
CA LYS A 15 -36.36 43.15 33.07
C LYS A 15 -36.39 42.20 31.85
N LYS A 16 -37.56 41.66 31.48
CA LYS A 16 -37.70 40.69 30.37
C LYS A 16 -37.92 41.35 29.00
N ALA A 17 -38.11 42.66 28.92
CA ALA A 17 -38.37 43.36 27.65
C ALA A 17 -37.11 43.91 26.94
N LEU A 18 -35.94 43.91 27.58
CA LEU A 18 -34.69 44.47 27.00
C LEU A 18 -33.65 43.42 26.58
N LEU A 19 -33.86 42.14 26.91
CA LEU A 19 -32.94 41.06 26.53
C LEU A 19 -33.13 40.55 25.11
N CYS A 20 -34.29 40.80 24.49
CA CYS A 20 -34.56 40.35 23.12
C CYS A 20 -33.69 41.12 22.09
N PRO A 21 -33.65 42.46 22.05
CA PRO A 21 -32.85 43.16 21.03
C PRO A 21 -31.34 42.98 21.23
N MET A 22 -30.83 42.85 22.46
CA MET A 22 -29.40 42.61 22.71
C MET A 22 -28.92 41.22 22.24
N LEU A 23 -29.76 40.18 22.35
CA LEU A 23 -29.45 38.85 21.80
C LEU A 23 -29.41 38.89 20.26
N TRP A 24 -30.32 39.61 19.62
CA TRP A 24 -30.29 39.80 18.17
C TRP A 24 -29.07 40.60 17.70
N VAL A 25 -28.69 41.68 18.39
CA VAL A 25 -27.46 42.43 18.07
C VAL A 25 -26.20 41.57 18.24
N SER A 26 -26.14 40.71 19.26
CA SER A 26 -25.02 39.79 19.48
C SER A 26 -24.89 38.77 18.33
N VAL A 27 -26.02 38.19 17.90
CA VAL A 27 -26.07 37.27 16.76
C VAL A 27 -25.69 37.98 15.45
N PHE A 28 -26.15 39.21 15.24
CA PHE A 28 -25.74 40.03 14.09
C PHE A 28 -24.26 40.42 14.15
N CYS A 29 -23.68 40.71 15.32
CA CYS A 29 -22.24 40.97 15.46
C CYS A 29 -21.38 39.72 15.17
N VAL A 30 -21.86 38.52 15.48
CA VAL A 30 -21.19 37.25 15.11
C VAL A 30 -21.32 36.98 13.61
N ILE A 31 -22.44 37.34 12.97
CA ILE A 31 -22.64 37.16 11.53
C ILE A 31 -21.83 38.20 10.72
N VAL A 32 -21.74 39.45 11.19
CA VAL A 32 -21.01 40.53 10.49
C VAL A 32 -19.51 40.52 10.79
N GLY A 33 -19.08 39.97 11.94
CA GLY A 33 -17.67 39.82 12.31
C GLY A 33 -16.97 38.59 11.71
N CYS A 34 -17.70 37.74 10.99
CA CYS A 34 -17.17 36.52 10.37
C CYS A 34 -17.13 36.59 8.83
N SER A 35 -16.90 37.78 8.25
CA SER A 35 -16.21 37.82 6.96
C SER A 35 -14.73 37.47 7.22
N MET A 36 -14.48 36.22 7.59
CA MET A 36 -13.13 35.68 7.60
C MET A 36 -12.64 35.89 6.18
N ASP A 37 -11.66 36.78 6.01
CA ASP A 37 -10.92 36.95 4.76
C ASP A 37 -10.31 35.58 4.48
N HIS A 38 -11.02 34.76 3.70
CA HIS A 38 -10.49 33.49 3.27
C HIS A 38 -9.31 33.86 2.38
N PRO A 39 -8.07 33.49 2.76
CA PRO A 39 -6.93 33.83 1.96
C PRO A 39 -7.19 33.36 0.53
N LEU A 40 -6.96 34.26 -0.43
CA LEU A 40 -7.14 33.95 -1.83
C LEU A 40 -6.38 32.65 -2.13
N PRO A 41 -7.00 31.66 -2.78
CA PRO A 41 -6.32 30.41 -3.10
C PRO A 41 -5.01 30.68 -3.86
N GLU A 42 -3.95 29.95 -3.53
CA GLU A 42 -2.69 30.05 -4.27
C GLU A 42 -2.92 29.70 -5.75
N TYR A 43 -2.46 30.56 -6.65
CA TYR A 43 -2.56 30.41 -8.10
C TYR A 43 -1.22 30.69 -8.77
N ILE A 44 -1.08 30.24 -10.02
CA ILE A 44 0.15 30.36 -10.79
C ILE A 44 -0.06 31.38 -11.90
N VAL A 45 0.79 32.40 -11.95
CA VAL A 45 0.87 33.36 -13.07
C VAL A 45 1.87 32.82 -14.08
N SER A 46 1.40 32.44 -15.26
CA SER A 46 2.22 31.82 -16.30
C SER A 46 1.72 32.21 -17.70
N PRO A 47 2.63 32.57 -18.64
CA PRO A 47 2.25 32.82 -20.02
C PRO A 47 1.81 31.53 -20.76
N TYR A 48 2.06 30.36 -20.17
CA TYR A 48 1.70 29.05 -20.73
C TYR A 48 0.38 28.49 -20.17
N THR A 49 -0.41 29.32 -19.48
CA THR A 49 -1.64 28.89 -18.80
C THR A 49 -2.61 28.19 -19.75
N GLU A 50 -2.97 28.86 -20.85
CA GLU A 50 -3.93 28.34 -21.84
C GLU A 50 -3.41 27.07 -22.53
N GLN A 51 -2.11 27.03 -22.87
CA GLN A 51 -1.48 25.85 -23.46
C GLN A 51 -1.48 24.66 -22.51
N THR A 52 -1.26 24.90 -21.21
CA THR A 52 -1.27 23.85 -20.19
C THR A 52 -2.67 23.31 -19.97
N ILE A 53 -3.68 24.18 -19.94
CA ILE A 53 -5.09 23.79 -19.85
C ILE A 53 -5.45 22.92 -21.06
N ALA A 54 -5.14 23.36 -22.28
CA ALA A 54 -5.42 22.60 -23.49
C ALA A 54 -4.69 21.24 -23.54
N PHE A 55 -3.47 21.16 -22.99
CA PHE A 55 -2.75 19.89 -22.85
C PHE A 55 -3.57 18.90 -22.02
N PHE A 56 -3.97 19.25 -20.80
CA PHE A 56 -4.74 18.33 -19.95
C PHE A 56 -6.14 18.03 -20.53
N GLU A 57 -6.85 19.04 -21.03
CA GLU A 57 -8.18 18.85 -21.62
C GLU A 57 -8.20 17.84 -22.77
N LYS A 58 -7.07 17.67 -23.47
CA LYS A 58 -6.92 16.69 -24.57
C LYS A 58 -7.16 15.23 -24.14
N CYS A 59 -6.82 14.87 -22.91
CA CYS A 59 -7.12 13.53 -22.36
C CYS A 59 -8.51 13.44 -21.71
N GLY A 60 -9.26 14.54 -21.66
CA GLY A 60 -10.58 14.59 -21.04
C GLY A 60 -11.62 13.78 -21.80
N SER A 61 -12.55 13.19 -21.06
CA SER A 61 -13.78 12.61 -21.59
C SER A 61 -14.98 13.09 -20.79
N GLU A 62 -16.19 12.87 -21.29
CA GLU A 62 -17.42 13.23 -20.55
C GLU A 62 -17.50 12.54 -19.17
N ARG A 63 -16.97 11.32 -19.05
CA ARG A 63 -16.98 10.56 -17.79
C ARG A 63 -15.83 10.94 -16.85
N PHE A 64 -14.72 11.39 -17.41
CA PHE A 64 -13.51 11.75 -16.68
C PHE A 64 -13.02 13.09 -17.22
N PRO A 65 -13.63 14.21 -16.78
CA PRO A 65 -13.19 15.53 -17.19
C PRO A 65 -11.76 15.73 -16.67
N ASN A 66 -10.82 15.95 -17.58
CA ASN A 66 -9.42 16.16 -17.24
C ASN A 66 -9.09 17.66 -17.25
N GLN A 67 -9.82 18.41 -16.42
CA GLN A 67 -9.78 19.87 -16.39
C GLN A 67 -9.02 20.36 -15.18
N LEU A 68 -8.04 21.25 -15.40
CA LEU A 68 -7.35 21.92 -14.32
C LEU A 68 -8.29 22.90 -13.62
N GLU A 69 -8.23 22.92 -12.29
CA GLU A 69 -8.89 23.94 -11.48
C GLU A 69 -8.26 25.30 -11.77
N THR A 70 -9.09 26.29 -12.08
CA THR A 70 -8.68 27.65 -12.45
C THR A 70 -9.39 28.70 -11.60
N ILE A 71 -8.82 29.90 -11.54
CA ILE A 71 -9.42 31.08 -10.93
C ILE A 71 -9.32 32.26 -11.90
N GLN A 72 -10.35 33.10 -11.91
CA GLN A 72 -10.39 34.33 -12.68
C GLN A 72 -9.95 35.50 -11.78
N ILE A 73 -8.90 36.21 -12.19
CA ILE A 73 -8.40 37.40 -11.48
C ILE A 73 -8.36 38.55 -12.47
N GLY A 74 -9.33 39.47 -12.35
CA GLY A 74 -9.58 40.46 -13.39
C GLY A 74 -10.01 39.78 -14.68
N GLU A 75 -9.31 40.07 -15.78
CA GLU A 75 -9.59 39.51 -17.11
C GLU A 75 -8.75 38.27 -17.43
N GLU A 76 -7.83 37.89 -16.56
CA GLU A 76 -6.94 36.74 -16.77
C GLU A 76 -7.40 35.49 -16.01
N ARG A 77 -7.32 34.36 -16.71
CA ARG A 77 -7.53 33.02 -16.15
C ARG A 77 -6.19 32.47 -15.68
N HIS A 78 -6.15 31.98 -14.45
CA HIS A 78 -4.95 31.39 -13.85
C HIS A 78 -5.22 29.96 -13.38
N ILE A 79 -4.20 29.11 -13.41
CA ILE A 79 -4.27 27.75 -12.85
C ILE A 79 -4.12 27.85 -11.33
N LEU A 80 -5.03 27.21 -10.59
CA LEU A 80 -4.85 27.05 -9.15
C LEU A 80 -3.64 26.16 -8.90
N LYS A 81 -2.82 26.52 -7.92
CA LYS A 81 -1.56 25.80 -7.68
C LYS A 81 -1.81 24.35 -7.27
N LYS A 82 -2.83 24.11 -6.45
CA LYS A 82 -3.22 22.78 -5.97
C LYS A 82 -4.39 22.22 -6.76
N GLN A 83 -4.22 21.02 -7.32
CA GLN A 83 -5.20 20.30 -8.11
C GLN A 83 -5.74 19.13 -7.28
N ARG A 84 -7.00 19.18 -6.85
CA ARG A 84 -7.57 18.18 -5.92
C ARG A 84 -8.05 16.94 -6.65
N GLN A 85 -8.52 17.13 -7.88
CA GLN A 85 -9.01 16.06 -8.73
C GLN A 85 -7.87 15.22 -9.30
N LEU A 86 -8.20 14.00 -9.70
CA LEU A 86 -7.27 13.10 -10.39
C LEU A 86 -7.05 13.59 -11.82
N MET A 87 -5.80 13.91 -12.15
CA MET A 87 -5.39 14.27 -13.50
C MET A 87 -4.79 13.07 -14.23
N TYR A 88 -5.11 12.95 -15.52
CA TYR A 88 -4.68 11.85 -16.38
C TYR A 88 -3.84 12.36 -17.54
N ILE A 89 -2.81 11.61 -17.90
CA ILE A 89 -2.05 11.81 -19.13
C ILE A 89 -2.02 10.48 -19.83
N ASP A 90 -2.74 10.40 -20.94
CA ASP A 90 -2.75 9.20 -21.77
C ASP A 90 -1.91 9.39 -23.02
N PHE A 91 -0.85 8.61 -23.09
CA PHE A 91 0.17 8.69 -24.13
C PHE A 91 -0.37 8.44 -25.53
N TYR A 92 -1.43 7.62 -25.68
CA TYR A 92 -1.99 7.38 -27.00
C TYR A 92 -2.62 8.65 -27.61
N THR A 93 -2.97 9.65 -26.80
CA THR A 93 -3.57 10.90 -27.27
C THR A 93 -2.54 11.90 -27.80
N TYR A 94 -1.25 11.63 -27.61
CA TYR A 94 -0.17 12.55 -27.95
C TYR A 94 0.76 12.02 -29.03
N THR A 95 1.04 12.88 -30.00
CA THR A 95 2.21 12.78 -30.89
C THR A 95 3.30 13.73 -30.41
N LEU A 96 4.52 13.56 -30.91
CA LEU A 96 5.68 14.39 -30.55
C LEU A 96 5.42 15.89 -30.84
N GLU A 97 4.69 16.18 -31.91
CA GLU A 97 4.30 17.54 -32.33
C GLU A 97 3.19 18.12 -31.44
N SER A 98 2.30 17.27 -30.93
CA SER A 98 1.18 17.73 -30.12
C SER A 98 1.52 17.99 -28.65
N VAL A 99 2.65 17.46 -28.18
CA VAL A 99 3.18 17.78 -26.86
C VAL A 99 3.82 19.17 -26.95
N PRO A 100 3.41 20.15 -26.12
CA PRO A 100 3.95 21.49 -26.18
C PRO A 100 5.42 21.51 -25.76
N ASP A 101 6.13 22.60 -26.06
CA ASP A 101 7.53 22.72 -25.66
C ASP A 101 7.69 23.20 -24.20
N GLN A 102 6.64 23.79 -23.62
CA GLN A 102 6.60 24.23 -22.23
C GLN A 102 5.22 24.02 -21.62
N LEU A 103 5.20 23.79 -20.31
CA LEU A 103 4.00 23.78 -19.47
C LEU A 103 4.17 24.77 -18.32
N THR A 104 3.05 25.20 -17.75
CA THR A 104 3.04 25.96 -16.50
C THR A 104 3.68 25.15 -15.38
N GLN A 105 4.73 25.70 -14.79
CA GLN A 105 5.52 25.05 -13.74
C GLN A 105 4.89 25.27 -12.36
N GLY A 106 5.19 24.38 -11.41
CA GLY A 106 4.78 24.53 -10.01
C GLY A 106 3.36 24.07 -9.68
N ILE A 107 2.70 23.33 -10.58
CA ILE A 107 1.42 22.68 -10.30
C ILE A 107 1.64 21.53 -9.30
N GLU A 108 0.81 21.47 -8.26
CA GLU A 108 0.79 20.46 -7.22
C GLU A 108 -0.45 19.56 -7.38
N PHE A 109 -0.25 18.29 -7.73
CA PHE A 109 -1.34 17.35 -7.94
C PHE A 109 -1.64 16.56 -6.66
N ASN A 110 -2.92 16.40 -6.32
CA ASN A 110 -3.30 15.38 -5.35
C ASN A 110 -3.02 13.98 -5.92
N LYS A 111 -3.40 13.75 -7.18
CA LYS A 111 -3.10 12.51 -7.89
C LYS A 111 -2.90 12.75 -9.37
N LEU A 112 -1.79 12.25 -9.91
CA LEU A 112 -1.48 12.28 -11.34
C LEU A 112 -1.28 10.85 -11.84
N SER A 113 -2.00 10.47 -12.90
CA SER A 113 -1.89 9.17 -13.53
C SER A 113 -1.35 9.30 -14.94
N ILE A 114 -0.23 8.65 -15.22
CA ILE A 114 0.40 8.56 -16.53
C ILE A 114 0.15 7.17 -17.09
N SER A 115 -0.60 7.08 -18.19
CA SER A 115 -0.89 5.82 -18.87
C SER A 115 -0.14 5.75 -20.19
N THR A 116 0.68 4.72 -20.34
CA THR A 116 1.25 4.27 -21.61
C THR A 116 0.59 2.96 -22.02
N THR A 117 -0.70 2.79 -21.76
CA THR A 117 -1.46 1.62 -22.21
C THR A 117 -2.12 1.97 -23.53
N ALA A 118 -1.66 1.38 -24.63
CA ALA A 118 -2.26 1.59 -25.93
C ALA A 118 -3.31 0.49 -26.23
N PRO A 119 -4.38 0.81 -26.98
CA PRO A 119 -5.18 -0.21 -27.64
C PRO A 119 -4.29 -1.09 -28.52
N GLU A 120 -4.63 -2.38 -28.64
CA GLU A 120 -3.84 -3.57 -29.07
C GLU A 120 -2.92 -3.46 -30.31
N LEU A 121 -2.85 -2.33 -31.01
CA LEU A 121 -2.12 -2.18 -32.28
C LEU A 121 -1.23 -0.93 -32.37
N THR A 122 -1.24 -0.02 -31.39
CA THR A 122 -0.47 1.23 -31.52
C THR A 122 0.83 1.17 -30.71
N ARG A 123 1.96 1.22 -31.42
CA ARG A 123 3.27 1.34 -30.78
C ARG A 123 3.39 2.72 -30.14
N ILE A 124 3.67 2.75 -28.84
CA ILE A 124 3.94 3.98 -28.12
C ILE A 124 5.33 4.45 -28.49
N ASN A 125 5.43 5.69 -28.95
CA ASN A 125 6.71 6.32 -29.23
C ASN A 125 7.34 6.77 -27.90
N PRO A 126 8.47 6.18 -27.45
CA PRO A 126 9.11 6.57 -26.20
C PRO A 126 9.59 8.02 -26.17
N ALA A 127 9.82 8.62 -27.34
CA ALA A 127 10.17 10.04 -27.44
C ALA A 127 9.05 10.95 -26.94
N VAL A 128 7.78 10.52 -26.99
CA VAL A 128 6.66 11.26 -26.41
C VAL A 128 6.76 11.24 -24.88
N LEU A 129 7.12 10.09 -24.28
CA LEU A 129 7.29 9.97 -22.81
C LEU A 129 8.43 10.82 -22.33
N GLU A 130 9.54 10.77 -23.04
CA GLU A 130 10.67 11.63 -22.76
C GLU A 130 10.31 13.11 -22.90
N LYS A 131 9.63 13.52 -23.99
CA LYS A 131 9.22 14.92 -24.17
C LYS A 131 8.28 15.37 -23.04
N ILE A 132 7.28 14.56 -22.68
CA ILE A 132 6.34 14.89 -21.59
C ILE A 132 7.05 15.00 -20.24
N LEU A 133 7.88 14.02 -19.86
CA LEU A 133 8.61 14.07 -18.59
C LEU A 133 9.58 15.25 -18.55
N ARG A 134 10.21 15.59 -19.68
CA ARG A 134 11.12 16.73 -19.79
C ARG A 134 10.41 18.07 -19.64
N ILE A 135 9.24 18.27 -20.25
CA ILE A 135 8.49 19.55 -20.13
C ILE A 135 7.90 19.76 -18.74
N PHE A 136 7.63 18.69 -18.00
CA PHE A 136 7.29 18.82 -16.59
C PHE A 136 8.44 19.37 -15.78
N GLY A 137 9.68 18.93 -16.06
CA GLY A 137 10.86 19.30 -15.27
C GLY A 137 10.81 18.71 -13.87
N THR A 138 9.89 19.21 -13.03
CA THR A 138 9.56 18.66 -11.71
C THR A 138 8.07 18.34 -11.62
N ILE A 139 7.73 17.11 -11.23
CA ILE A 139 6.35 16.71 -10.91
C ILE A 139 6.17 16.76 -9.41
N ASN A 140 5.27 17.63 -8.92
CA ASN A 140 4.85 17.66 -7.52
C ASN A 140 3.50 16.96 -7.39
N ALA A 141 3.44 15.81 -6.72
CA ALA A 141 2.18 15.09 -6.53
C ALA A 141 2.13 14.31 -5.21
N GLU A 142 1.00 14.27 -4.50
CA GLU A 142 0.85 13.35 -3.36
C GLU A 142 0.90 11.88 -3.84
N THR A 143 0.29 11.60 -4.99
CA THR A 143 0.34 10.27 -5.63
C THR A 143 0.62 10.38 -7.13
N LEU A 144 1.62 9.64 -7.60
CA LEU A 144 1.89 9.43 -9.02
C LEU A 144 1.67 7.95 -9.38
N GLU A 145 0.82 7.71 -10.37
CA GLU A 145 0.61 6.39 -10.94
C GLU A 145 1.19 6.31 -12.34
N PHE A 146 1.95 5.26 -12.63
CA PHE A 146 2.47 4.94 -13.95
C PHE A 146 1.87 3.62 -14.41
N HIS A 147 1.06 3.63 -15.46
CA HIS A 147 0.36 2.47 -16.01
C HIS A 147 0.93 2.08 -17.36
N ASN A 148 1.64 0.97 -17.43
CA ASN A 148 2.11 0.36 -18.68
C ASN A 148 1.63 -1.10 -18.75
N ARG A 149 0.46 -1.32 -19.33
CA ARG A 149 -0.01 -2.68 -19.59
C ARG A 149 0.11 -2.98 -21.08
N VAL A 150 0.94 -3.96 -21.41
CA VAL A 150 1.02 -4.48 -22.78
C VAL A 150 -0.09 -5.52 -22.97
N THR A 151 -1.08 -5.23 -23.79
CA THR A 151 -2.18 -6.16 -24.10
C THR A 151 -1.68 -7.23 -25.10
N ILE A 152 -1.30 -8.41 -24.59
CA ILE A 152 -1.10 -9.72 -25.26
C ILE A 152 -0.64 -9.72 -26.74
N ALA A 153 0.19 -8.75 -27.16
CA ALA A 153 0.95 -8.88 -28.39
C ALA A 153 2.07 -9.89 -28.12
N SER A 154 2.32 -10.79 -29.08
CA SER A 154 3.35 -11.83 -29.00
C SER A 154 4.67 -11.27 -28.45
N SER A 155 5.24 -11.93 -27.43
CA SER A 155 6.47 -11.50 -26.74
C SER A 155 7.64 -11.22 -27.68
N ASP A 156 7.67 -11.87 -28.85
CA ASP A 156 8.77 -11.75 -29.81
C ASP A 156 8.79 -10.41 -30.58
N ASP A 157 7.66 -9.71 -30.69
CA ASP A 157 7.56 -8.50 -31.53
C ASP A 157 8.00 -7.20 -30.81
N LEU A 158 8.18 -7.24 -29.49
CA LEU A 158 8.38 -6.04 -28.66
C LEU A 158 9.84 -5.74 -28.30
N VAL A 159 10.72 -6.74 -28.32
CA VAL A 159 12.12 -6.58 -27.85
C VAL A 159 12.97 -5.82 -28.88
N GLN A 160 12.78 -6.06 -30.18
CA GLN A 160 13.70 -5.54 -31.20
C GLN A 160 13.69 -4.02 -31.48
N PRO A 161 12.55 -3.29 -31.47
CA PRO A 161 12.56 -1.88 -31.87
C PRO A 161 13.20 -0.94 -30.85
N PHE A 162 13.05 -1.26 -29.56
CA PHE A 162 13.43 -0.38 -28.47
C PHE A 162 14.92 -0.44 -28.13
N GLU A 163 15.51 -1.63 -28.05
CA GLU A 163 16.94 -1.79 -27.79
C GLU A 163 17.79 -1.10 -28.88
N ARG A 164 17.34 -1.14 -30.14
CA ARG A 164 18.00 -0.42 -31.24
C ARG A 164 17.93 1.10 -31.11
N SER A 165 16.85 1.64 -30.52
CA SER A 165 16.71 3.08 -30.30
C SER A 165 17.68 3.57 -29.22
N LEU A 166 17.86 2.80 -28.14
CA LEU A 166 18.82 3.12 -27.07
C LEU A 166 20.26 2.95 -27.56
N ALA A 167 20.57 1.86 -28.28
CA ALA A 167 21.91 1.61 -28.79
C ALA A 167 22.39 2.73 -29.75
N ARG A 168 21.50 3.25 -30.62
CA ARG A 168 21.86 4.32 -31.56
C ARG A 168 22.16 5.67 -30.91
N HIS A 169 21.70 5.92 -29.69
CA HIS A 169 22.01 7.15 -28.97
C HIS A 169 23.35 7.10 -28.23
N ASN A 170 23.84 5.91 -27.89
CA ASN A 170 25.08 5.76 -27.12
C ASN A 170 26.36 5.92 -27.97
N ASP A 171 26.29 5.75 -29.30
CA ASP A 171 27.46 5.90 -30.18
C ASP A 171 27.80 7.38 -30.49
N SER A 172 26.99 8.33 -30.02
CA SER A 172 27.31 9.76 -30.12
C SER A 172 28.00 10.22 -28.84
N GLU A 173 29.34 10.16 -28.84
CA GLU A 173 30.27 10.51 -27.76
C GLU A 173 30.15 11.96 -27.21
N ALA A 174 29.16 12.73 -27.68
CA ALA A 174 28.88 14.12 -27.29
C ALA A 174 27.41 14.38 -26.86
N ALA A 175 26.60 13.35 -26.64
CA ALA A 175 25.22 13.55 -26.21
C ALA A 175 25.16 14.20 -24.81
N ALA A 176 24.51 15.37 -24.73
CA ALA A 176 24.30 16.07 -23.45
C ALA A 176 23.57 15.15 -22.45
N PRO A 177 23.86 15.25 -21.14
CA PRO A 177 23.20 14.42 -20.13
C PRO A 177 21.68 14.49 -20.26
N LEU A 178 21.03 13.33 -20.33
CA LEU A 178 19.57 13.25 -20.39
C LEU A 178 19.00 13.96 -19.15
N THR A 179 18.26 15.05 -19.36
CA THR A 179 17.64 15.78 -18.25
C THR A 179 16.52 14.92 -17.67
N ARG A 180 16.70 14.45 -16.43
CA ARG A 180 15.70 13.64 -15.72
C ARG A 180 14.60 14.52 -15.13
N CYS A 181 13.38 14.01 -15.14
CA CYS A 181 12.25 14.61 -14.46
C CYS A 181 12.37 14.38 -12.95
N VAL A 182 12.49 15.45 -12.17
CA VAL A 182 12.53 15.35 -10.72
C VAL A 182 11.14 15.04 -10.21
N LEU A 183 10.99 13.95 -9.47
CA LEU A 183 9.72 13.59 -8.85
C LEU A 183 9.75 14.06 -7.41
N ASN A 184 8.77 14.86 -7.00
CA ASN A 184 8.48 15.18 -5.60
C ASN A 184 7.14 14.54 -5.25
N VAL A 185 7.21 13.26 -4.87
CA VAL A 185 6.02 12.43 -4.63
C VAL A 185 6.13 11.67 -3.33
N LYS A 186 4.98 11.44 -2.69
CA LYS A 186 4.89 10.59 -1.50
C LYS A 186 4.52 9.16 -1.86
N ASN A 187 3.58 8.95 -2.78
CA ASN A 187 3.16 7.63 -3.23
C ASN A 187 3.49 7.46 -4.71
N LEU A 188 4.29 6.45 -5.04
CA LEU A 188 4.59 6.06 -6.41
C LEU A 188 4.01 4.66 -6.66
N SER A 189 3.07 4.56 -7.59
CA SER A 189 2.51 3.27 -8.02
C SER A 189 2.88 2.99 -9.45
N VAL A 190 3.52 1.85 -9.70
CA VAL A 190 3.93 1.39 -11.01
C VAL A 190 3.16 0.12 -11.35
N PHE A 191 2.28 0.23 -12.33
CA PHE A 191 1.46 -0.86 -12.84
C PHE A 191 2.06 -1.34 -14.17
N SER A 192 2.76 -2.46 -14.16
CA SER A 192 3.39 -3.01 -15.36
C SER A 192 3.28 -4.53 -15.41
N ASN A 193 3.24 -5.10 -16.61
CA ASN A 193 3.35 -6.54 -16.83
C ASN A 193 4.72 -6.97 -17.38
N THR A 194 5.63 -6.02 -17.65
CA THR A 194 7.01 -6.31 -18.06
C THR A 194 8.02 -5.39 -17.35
N VAL A 195 9.28 -5.82 -17.29
CA VAL A 195 10.36 -5.07 -16.61
C VAL A 195 10.83 -3.85 -17.42
N LEU A 196 10.83 -3.96 -18.76
CA LEU A 196 11.40 -2.95 -19.64
C LEU A 196 10.79 -1.54 -19.44
N PRO A 197 9.46 -1.37 -19.39
CA PRO A 197 8.84 -0.07 -19.12
C PRO A 197 9.20 0.53 -17.77
N ILE A 198 9.42 -0.31 -16.75
CA ILE A 198 9.82 0.14 -15.41
C ILE A 198 11.22 0.73 -15.47
N LYS A 199 12.16 0.02 -16.11
CA LYS A 199 13.54 0.51 -16.31
C LYS A 199 13.57 1.81 -17.13
N GLN A 200 12.78 1.89 -18.19
CA GLN A 200 12.67 3.09 -19.00
C GLN A 200 12.12 4.29 -18.22
N PHE A 201 11.13 4.05 -17.36
CA PHE A 201 10.61 5.08 -16.47
C PHE A 201 11.71 5.54 -15.50
N GLN A 202 12.42 4.61 -14.86
CA GLN A 202 13.52 4.87 -13.93
C GLN A 202 14.66 5.70 -14.54
N GLU A 203 15.04 5.43 -15.79
CA GLU A 203 16.09 6.20 -16.49
C GLU A 203 15.75 7.69 -16.65
N ARG A 204 14.45 8.01 -16.69
CA ARG A 204 13.91 9.34 -17.02
C ARG A 204 13.47 10.13 -15.80
N VAL A 205 13.45 9.51 -14.63
CA VAL A 205 12.99 10.14 -13.39
C VAL A 205 14.09 10.19 -12.34
N ASP A 206 14.01 11.17 -11.44
CA ASP A 206 14.90 11.29 -10.30
C ASP A 206 14.06 11.35 -9.01
N LEU A 207 14.26 10.34 -8.15
CA LEU A 207 13.64 10.22 -6.82
C LEU A 207 14.66 10.38 -5.69
N SER A 208 15.90 10.79 -5.98
CA SER A 208 17.02 10.79 -5.02
C SER A 208 16.79 11.63 -3.77
N GLN A 209 15.85 12.57 -3.81
CA GLN A 209 15.49 13.43 -2.67
C GLN A 209 14.20 12.98 -1.95
N CYS A 210 13.52 11.95 -2.45
CA CYS A 210 12.18 11.56 -2.00
C CYS A 210 12.17 10.37 -1.05
N GLN A 211 11.32 10.49 -0.03
CA GLN A 211 10.90 9.39 0.83
C GLN A 211 9.54 8.93 0.33
N ILE A 212 9.43 7.68 -0.13
CA ILE A 212 8.26 7.24 -0.88
C ILE A 212 7.61 5.97 -0.30
N ASN A 213 6.32 5.85 -0.56
CA ASN A 213 5.59 4.59 -0.57
C ASN A 213 5.59 4.06 -2.00
N LEU A 214 6.26 2.93 -2.22
CA LEU A 214 6.38 2.33 -3.54
C LEU A 214 5.42 1.16 -3.67
N THR A 215 4.57 1.21 -4.69
CA THR A 215 3.75 0.08 -5.12
C THR A 215 4.23 -0.40 -6.48
N LEU A 216 4.61 -1.66 -6.59
CA LEU A 216 4.87 -2.33 -7.85
C LEU A 216 3.81 -3.42 -8.04
N ALA A 217 2.98 -3.28 -9.07
CA ALA A 217 1.83 -4.13 -9.28
C ALA A 217 1.71 -4.60 -10.74
N GLY A 218 1.30 -5.85 -10.92
CA GLY A 218 0.99 -6.43 -12.22
C GLY A 218 1.61 -7.81 -12.39
N GLU A 219 1.30 -8.46 -13.51
CA GLU A 219 1.67 -9.84 -13.84
C GLU A 219 3.16 -9.99 -14.23
N LEU A 220 4.04 -9.37 -13.45
CA LEU A 220 5.47 -9.37 -13.69
C LEU A 220 6.07 -10.77 -13.47
N GLU A 221 7.02 -11.10 -14.34
CA GLU A 221 7.96 -12.20 -14.15
C GLU A 221 9.33 -11.61 -13.86
N LEU A 222 9.81 -11.80 -12.63
CA LEU A 222 11.07 -11.26 -12.15
C LEU A 222 12.00 -12.39 -11.68
N ASP A 223 13.24 -12.36 -12.12
CA ASP A 223 14.29 -13.23 -11.58
C ASP A 223 14.70 -12.77 -10.17
N SER A 224 14.67 -11.46 -9.92
CA SER A 224 14.98 -10.84 -8.62
C SER A 224 14.26 -9.51 -8.44
N LEU A 225 14.32 -8.95 -7.22
CA LEU A 225 13.79 -7.61 -6.92
C LEU A 225 14.77 -6.47 -7.29
N GLU A 226 15.86 -6.74 -8.01
CA GLU A 226 16.84 -5.71 -8.41
C GLU A 226 16.25 -4.59 -9.28
N VAL A 227 15.08 -4.80 -9.89
CA VAL A 227 14.34 -3.72 -10.55
C VAL A 227 14.05 -2.56 -9.58
N LEU A 228 13.93 -2.81 -8.27
CA LEU A 228 13.72 -1.76 -7.28
C LEU A 228 14.92 -0.81 -7.15
N ASP A 229 16.12 -1.29 -7.45
CA ASP A 229 17.37 -0.54 -7.27
C ASP A 229 17.46 0.65 -8.24
N GLY A 230 16.77 0.55 -9.39
CA GLY A 230 16.72 1.61 -10.38
C GLY A 230 15.92 2.85 -9.96
N PHE A 231 15.06 2.77 -8.95
CA PHE A 231 14.31 3.95 -8.48
C PHE A 231 15.20 4.95 -7.76
N ASN A 232 16.28 4.50 -7.10
CA ASN A 232 17.24 5.34 -6.38
C ASN A 232 16.56 6.40 -5.47
N ALA A 233 15.46 6.02 -4.82
CA ALA A 233 14.77 6.89 -3.86
C ALA A 233 15.64 7.09 -2.61
N ARG A 234 15.49 8.22 -1.91
CA ARG A 234 16.20 8.49 -0.65
C ARG A 234 15.87 7.41 0.39
N SER A 235 14.61 7.03 0.49
CA SER A 235 14.13 5.91 1.30
C SER A 235 12.78 5.42 0.80
N ILE A 236 12.50 4.13 0.99
CA ILE A 236 11.18 3.54 0.76
C ILE A 236 10.60 3.20 2.13
N GLU A 237 9.53 3.89 2.52
CA GLU A 237 8.91 3.73 3.85
C GLU A 237 7.96 2.53 3.90
N ILE A 238 7.22 2.35 2.79
CA ILE A 238 6.28 1.26 2.55
C ILE A 238 6.58 0.67 1.18
N LEU A 239 6.75 -0.66 1.13
CA LEU A 239 6.90 -1.40 -0.12
C LEU A 239 5.72 -2.35 -0.32
N THR A 240 4.95 -2.13 -1.38
CA THR A 240 3.85 -3.01 -1.79
C THR A 240 4.19 -3.68 -3.12
N LEU A 241 4.22 -5.01 -3.11
CA LEU A 241 4.51 -5.89 -4.22
C LEU A 241 3.25 -6.72 -4.49
N PHE A 242 2.58 -6.49 -5.62
CA PHE A 242 1.30 -7.14 -5.93
C PHE A 242 1.23 -7.82 -7.31
N SER A 243 0.53 -8.97 -7.38
CA SER A 243 0.15 -9.67 -8.62
C SER A 243 1.29 -10.29 -9.44
N PHE A 244 2.45 -10.58 -8.83
CA PHE A 244 3.56 -11.24 -9.55
C PHE A 244 3.16 -12.60 -10.12
N LYS A 245 3.44 -12.81 -11.39
CA LYS A 245 3.29 -14.11 -12.04
C LYS A 245 4.44 -15.04 -11.65
N ARG A 246 5.67 -14.50 -11.57
CA ARG A 246 6.87 -15.19 -11.08
C ARG A 246 7.78 -14.21 -10.33
N LEU A 247 8.35 -14.67 -9.23
CA LEU A 247 9.40 -13.96 -8.49
C LEU A 247 10.37 -15.00 -7.94
N ASP A 248 11.58 -15.07 -8.50
CA ASP A 248 12.54 -16.14 -8.19
C ASP A 248 13.46 -15.78 -7.01
N SER A 249 13.70 -14.50 -6.72
CA SER A 249 14.52 -14.04 -5.59
C SER A 249 14.03 -12.72 -4.99
N LEU A 250 14.17 -12.56 -3.67
CA LEU A 250 13.99 -11.27 -2.98
C LEU A 250 15.25 -10.40 -2.96
N ASP A 251 16.35 -10.84 -3.57
CA ASP A 251 17.61 -10.10 -3.56
C ASP A 251 17.47 -8.77 -4.33
N CYS A 252 17.84 -7.69 -3.64
CA CYS A 252 18.03 -6.36 -4.20
C CYS A 252 18.87 -5.51 -3.24
N LYS A 253 19.29 -4.32 -3.67
CA LYS A 253 20.06 -3.40 -2.83
C LYS A 253 19.28 -2.95 -1.59
N LEU A 254 17.99 -2.68 -1.73
CA LEU A 254 17.12 -2.26 -0.61
C LEU A 254 17.18 -3.27 0.56
N PHE A 255 17.11 -4.56 0.26
CA PHE A 255 17.13 -5.61 1.28
C PHE A 255 18.53 -5.98 1.79
N ARG A 256 19.59 -5.75 1.00
CA ARG A 256 20.99 -6.02 1.38
C ARG A 256 21.63 -4.90 2.19
N GLU A 257 21.41 -3.65 1.80
CA GLU A 257 22.15 -2.50 2.33
C GLU A 257 21.31 -1.60 3.24
N GLY A 258 19.98 -1.59 3.04
CA GLY A 258 19.05 -0.81 3.84
C GLY A 258 19.01 0.70 3.51
N PRO A 259 18.28 1.50 4.32
CA PRO A 259 17.36 1.08 5.39
C PRO A 259 16.14 0.33 4.85
N LEU A 260 15.69 -0.70 5.59
CA LEU A 260 14.50 -1.46 5.23
C LEU A 260 13.22 -0.64 5.43
N PRO A 261 12.16 -0.89 4.65
CA PRO A 261 10.86 -0.28 4.89
C PRO A 261 10.30 -0.73 6.25
N SER A 262 9.45 0.13 6.83
CA SER A 262 8.71 -0.21 8.05
C SER A 262 7.51 -1.12 7.78
N ASP A 263 6.99 -1.06 6.55
CA ASP A 263 5.87 -1.87 6.07
C ASP A 263 6.24 -2.56 4.76
N LEU A 264 6.14 -3.90 4.74
CA LEU A 264 6.36 -4.71 3.55
C LEU A 264 5.11 -5.55 3.28
N ARG A 265 4.56 -5.42 2.07
CA ARG A 265 3.38 -6.15 1.63
C ARG A 265 3.69 -6.89 0.34
N ILE A 266 3.79 -8.20 0.40
CA ILE A 266 3.94 -9.07 -0.76
C ILE A 266 2.65 -9.87 -0.90
N TRP A 267 1.98 -9.74 -2.03
CA TRP A 267 0.76 -10.47 -2.32
C TRP A 267 0.73 -10.90 -3.79
N SER A 268 0.41 -12.15 -4.05
CA SER A 268 0.14 -12.64 -5.40
C SER A 268 -1.03 -13.61 -5.38
N ASN A 269 -1.78 -13.65 -6.48
CA ASN A 269 -2.80 -14.66 -6.72
C ASN A 269 -2.17 -16.02 -7.09
N SER A 270 -0.92 -15.99 -7.55
CA SER A 270 -0.13 -17.17 -7.86
C SER A 270 0.78 -17.52 -6.70
N LYS A 271 1.05 -18.81 -6.53
CA LYS A 271 2.08 -19.29 -5.62
C LYS A 271 3.45 -18.78 -6.09
N ILE A 272 4.15 -18.02 -5.23
CA ILE A 272 5.53 -17.58 -5.45
C ILE A 272 6.43 -18.24 -4.42
N THR A 273 7.64 -18.63 -4.81
CA THR A 273 8.63 -19.25 -3.91
C THR A 273 9.99 -18.59 -4.10
N PRO A 274 10.11 -17.27 -3.80
CA PRO A 274 11.36 -16.58 -4.03
C PRO A 274 12.43 -17.10 -3.08
N MET A 275 13.63 -17.30 -3.60
CA MET A 275 14.82 -17.53 -2.81
C MET A 275 15.14 -16.27 -1.99
N ILE A 276 15.66 -16.47 -0.78
CA ILE A 276 16.08 -15.39 0.10
C ILE A 276 17.54 -15.66 0.47
N SER A 277 18.46 -14.81 0.04
CA SER A 277 19.86 -14.95 0.44
C SER A 277 20.02 -14.80 1.95
N GLU A 278 21.05 -15.41 2.53
CA GLU A 278 21.34 -15.33 3.98
C GLU A 278 21.56 -13.89 4.46
N GLU A 279 22.12 -13.03 3.60
CA GLU A 279 22.28 -11.60 3.90
C GLU A 279 20.92 -10.90 4.00
N VAL A 280 20.06 -11.07 3.00
CA VAL A 280 18.70 -10.51 3.00
C VAL A 280 17.88 -11.05 4.17
N ALA A 281 17.91 -12.36 4.41
CA ALA A 281 17.22 -13.00 5.53
C ALA A 281 17.65 -12.39 6.88
N ARG A 282 18.96 -12.23 7.09
CA ARG A 282 19.50 -11.61 8.32
C ARG A 282 19.00 -10.18 8.51
N ASN A 283 19.00 -9.38 7.44
CA ASN A 283 18.52 -8.00 7.51
C ASN A 283 17.02 -7.93 7.79
N MET A 284 16.21 -8.76 7.12
CA MET A 284 14.77 -8.83 7.36
C MET A 284 14.42 -9.26 8.79
N LEU A 285 15.19 -10.20 9.36
CA LEU A 285 15.01 -10.67 10.74
C LEU A 285 15.47 -9.64 11.77
N ALA A 286 16.51 -8.86 11.47
CA ALA A 286 17.00 -7.79 12.34
C ALA A 286 16.07 -6.55 12.37
N ASN A 287 15.16 -6.42 11.41
CA ASN A 287 14.23 -5.31 11.33
C ASN A 287 13.07 -5.45 12.33
N MET A 288 12.61 -4.32 12.87
CA MET A 288 11.36 -4.25 13.63
C MET A 288 10.24 -3.80 12.70
N TRP A 289 9.46 -4.74 12.21
CA TRP A 289 8.38 -4.45 11.28
C TRP A 289 7.20 -3.80 12.01
N VAL A 290 6.72 -2.67 11.49
CA VAL A 290 5.41 -2.15 11.89
C VAL A 290 4.35 -3.06 11.28
N SER A 291 4.45 -3.32 9.98
CA SER A 291 3.54 -4.21 9.27
C SER A 291 4.34 -5.11 8.33
N LEU A 292 4.09 -6.41 8.39
CA LEU A 292 4.66 -7.38 7.46
C LEU A 292 3.53 -8.27 6.94
N ARG A 293 3.27 -8.21 5.63
CA ARG A 293 2.31 -9.07 4.95
C ARG A 293 3.02 -9.85 3.87
N ILE A 294 3.11 -11.17 4.01
CA ILE A 294 3.87 -12.02 3.09
C ILE A 294 3.15 -13.36 2.81
N PRO A 295 3.39 -13.99 1.65
CA PRO A 295 2.97 -15.36 1.40
C PRO A 295 3.64 -16.34 2.35
N VAL A 296 2.96 -17.44 2.66
CA VAL A 296 3.50 -18.51 3.51
C VAL A 296 4.78 -19.11 2.93
N GLU A 297 4.93 -19.14 1.62
CA GLU A 297 6.16 -19.61 0.96
C GLU A 297 7.37 -18.71 1.30
N VAL A 298 7.17 -17.39 1.29
CA VAL A 298 8.20 -16.43 1.71
C VAL A 298 8.52 -16.61 3.19
N TRP A 299 7.50 -16.84 4.01
CA TRP A 299 7.69 -17.14 5.43
C TRP A 299 8.52 -18.42 5.64
N VAL A 300 8.19 -19.50 4.94
CA VAL A 300 8.87 -20.79 5.08
C VAL A 300 10.34 -20.67 4.69
N GLU A 301 10.65 -19.98 3.60
CA GLU A 301 12.05 -19.77 3.19
C GLU A 301 12.79 -18.88 4.20
N LEU A 302 12.16 -17.79 4.65
CA LEU A 302 12.75 -16.88 5.65
C LEU A 302 13.05 -17.59 6.97
N MET A 303 12.11 -18.40 7.46
CA MET A 303 12.17 -19.08 8.76
C MET A 303 12.78 -20.48 8.71
N LYS A 304 13.24 -20.92 7.53
CA LYS A 304 13.94 -22.20 7.33
C LYS A 304 15.06 -22.38 8.37
N PRO A 305 15.20 -23.57 8.99
CA PRO A 305 16.23 -23.80 9.99
C PRO A 305 17.64 -23.44 9.49
N SER A 306 18.40 -22.73 10.33
CA SER A 306 19.82 -22.46 10.11
C SER A 306 20.61 -22.71 11.39
N GLU A 307 21.93 -22.55 11.34
CA GLU A 307 22.81 -22.72 12.51
C GLU A 307 22.50 -21.74 13.64
N GLN A 308 21.94 -20.57 13.31
CA GLN A 308 21.63 -19.51 14.27
C GLN A 308 20.11 -19.43 14.51
N PRO A 309 19.68 -19.16 15.76
CA PRO A 309 18.30 -18.81 16.06
C PRO A 309 17.81 -17.66 15.20
N LYS A 310 16.69 -17.87 14.49
CA LYS A 310 16.02 -16.82 13.73
C LYS A 310 14.94 -16.19 14.61
N LEU A 311 15.00 -14.87 14.78
CA LEU A 311 13.99 -14.11 15.48
C LEU A 311 13.41 -13.06 14.52
N LEU A 312 12.12 -13.14 14.26
CA LEU A 312 11.39 -12.10 13.53
C LEU A 312 10.58 -11.27 14.52
N THR A 313 10.57 -9.94 14.38
CA THR A 313 9.76 -9.05 15.22
C THR A 313 8.82 -8.20 14.36
N ALA A 314 7.52 -8.25 14.65
CA ALA A 314 6.52 -7.46 13.95
C ALA A 314 5.40 -6.99 14.90
N GLU A 315 4.89 -5.77 14.71
CA GLU A 315 3.64 -5.37 15.39
C GLU A 315 2.45 -6.09 14.74
N TYR A 316 2.30 -5.94 13.42
CA TYR A 316 1.28 -6.62 12.62
C TYR A 316 1.93 -7.57 11.63
N LEU A 317 1.60 -8.86 11.71
CA LEU A 317 2.03 -9.86 10.74
C LEU A 317 0.80 -10.47 10.05
N THR A 318 0.80 -10.47 8.73
CA THR A 318 -0.17 -11.17 7.90
C THR A 318 0.52 -12.26 7.09
N ILE A 319 0.10 -13.51 7.26
CA ILE A 319 0.57 -14.64 6.46
C ILE A 319 -0.53 -15.06 5.49
N LEU A 320 -0.21 -15.00 4.20
CA LEU A 320 -1.13 -15.31 3.11
C LEU A 320 -0.93 -16.76 2.66
N PHE A 321 -1.99 -17.56 2.69
CA PHE A 321 -2.03 -18.90 2.11
C PHE A 321 -2.74 -18.84 0.76
N CYS A 322 -1.98 -18.97 -0.31
CA CYS A 322 -2.53 -19.03 -1.67
C CYS A 322 -3.10 -20.44 -1.96
N SER A 323 -3.81 -20.58 -3.08
CA SER A 323 -4.29 -21.90 -3.52
C SER A 323 -3.12 -22.88 -3.70
N GLY A 324 -3.22 -24.05 -3.05
CA GLY A 324 -2.18 -25.08 -3.06
C GLY A 324 -1.00 -24.82 -2.12
N SER A 325 -1.06 -23.79 -1.27
CA SER A 325 -0.15 -23.64 -0.14
C SER A 325 -0.40 -24.73 0.91
N ILE A 326 0.65 -25.15 1.60
CA ILE A 326 0.59 -26.19 2.65
C ILE A 326 0.90 -25.53 3.98
N ILE A 327 0.17 -25.91 5.03
CA ILE A 327 0.45 -25.46 6.40
C ILE A 327 1.83 -25.99 6.80
N PRO A 328 2.79 -25.12 7.16
CA PRO A 328 4.12 -25.56 7.53
C PRO A 328 4.06 -26.52 8.72
N ALA A 329 4.89 -27.56 8.68
CA ALA A 329 5.03 -28.44 9.84
C ALA A 329 5.56 -27.64 11.04
N PRO A 330 5.08 -27.92 12.27
CA PRO A 330 5.65 -27.37 13.48
C PRO A 330 7.15 -27.66 13.53
N VAL A 331 7.98 -26.62 13.43
CA VAL A 331 9.43 -26.77 13.54
C VAL A 331 9.79 -26.65 15.01
N VAL A 332 10.14 -27.79 15.63
CA VAL A 332 10.67 -27.81 17.00
C VAL A 332 12.08 -27.20 16.95
N GLY A 333 12.23 -25.93 17.30
CA GLY A 333 13.53 -25.25 17.19
C GLY A 333 13.55 -23.81 17.66
N MET A 334 14.66 -23.13 17.34
CA MET A 334 14.99 -21.76 17.77
C MET A 334 14.49 -20.67 16.81
N SER A 335 13.79 -21.02 15.73
CA SER A 335 13.16 -20.05 14.83
C SER A 335 11.80 -19.65 15.39
N ARG A 336 11.68 -18.42 15.91
CA ARG A 336 10.44 -17.89 16.47
C ARG A 336 10.15 -16.49 15.99
N ALA A 337 8.88 -16.11 15.92
CA ALA A 337 8.48 -14.74 15.70
C ALA A 337 7.83 -14.14 16.95
N THR A 338 8.19 -12.90 17.27
CA THR A 338 7.52 -12.10 18.29
C THR A 338 6.58 -11.13 17.60
N VAL A 339 5.28 -11.39 17.73
CA VAL A 339 4.24 -10.71 16.94
C VAL A 339 3.17 -10.17 17.88
N GLY A 340 2.71 -8.95 17.70
CA GLY A 340 1.57 -8.41 18.47
C GLY A 340 0.22 -8.92 17.94
N PHE A 341 0.00 -8.78 16.63
CA PHE A 341 -1.20 -9.15 15.91
C PHE A 341 -0.86 -10.06 14.73
N LEU A 342 -1.42 -11.28 14.71
CA LEU A 342 -1.25 -12.24 13.62
C LEU A 342 -2.56 -12.41 12.88
N LEU A 343 -2.53 -12.14 11.58
CA LEU A 343 -3.61 -12.43 10.64
C LEU A 343 -3.17 -13.56 9.70
N ILE A 344 -3.93 -14.64 9.67
CA ILE A 344 -3.79 -15.73 8.69
C ILE A 344 -4.90 -15.58 7.67
N GLU A 345 -4.54 -15.23 6.43
CA GLU A 345 -5.50 -15.11 5.33
C GLU A 345 -5.45 -16.38 4.47
N LEU A 346 -6.60 -17.04 4.29
CA LEU A 346 -6.71 -18.23 3.45
C LEU A 346 -7.38 -17.85 2.13
N ALA A 347 -6.57 -17.56 1.12
CA ALA A 347 -6.97 -17.14 -0.23
C ALA A 347 -7.22 -18.34 -1.14
N ASN A 348 -8.07 -19.28 -0.69
CA ASN A 348 -8.44 -20.44 -1.48
C ASN A 348 -9.89 -20.29 -1.98
N GLU A 349 -10.03 -19.88 -3.24
CA GLU A 349 -11.34 -19.70 -3.89
C GLU A 349 -12.09 -21.02 -4.08
N HIS A 350 -11.42 -22.18 -3.98
CA HIS A 350 -12.00 -23.47 -4.35
C HIS A 350 -12.04 -24.49 -3.22
N ASN A 351 -11.20 -24.36 -2.18
CA ASN A 351 -11.25 -25.23 -1.01
C ASN A 351 -11.57 -24.42 0.23
N LEU A 352 -12.75 -24.69 0.80
CA LEU A 352 -13.15 -24.15 2.09
C LEU A 352 -12.28 -24.81 3.18
N PRO A 353 -11.75 -24.04 4.14
CA PRO A 353 -10.93 -24.62 5.20
C PRO A 353 -11.74 -25.63 5.99
N THR A 354 -11.12 -26.77 6.25
CA THR A 354 -11.63 -27.83 7.11
C THR A 354 -11.26 -27.55 8.57
N SER A 355 -11.93 -28.22 9.51
CA SER A 355 -11.54 -28.16 10.93
C SER A 355 -10.13 -28.71 11.16
N VAL A 356 -9.70 -29.70 10.37
CA VAL A 356 -8.36 -30.31 10.45
C VAL A 356 -7.28 -29.31 10.08
N GLU A 357 -7.47 -28.55 8.99
CA GLU A 357 -6.54 -27.48 8.61
C GLU A 357 -6.48 -26.38 9.67
N LEU A 358 -7.61 -26.05 10.29
CA LEU A 358 -7.66 -25.08 11.38
C LEU A 358 -6.86 -25.57 12.61
N GLU A 359 -6.99 -26.83 12.99
CA GLU A 359 -6.19 -27.44 14.07
C GLU A 359 -4.69 -27.41 13.74
N GLN A 360 -4.31 -27.73 12.50
CA GLN A 360 -2.92 -27.65 12.03
C GLN A 360 -2.37 -26.22 12.08
N ILE A 361 -3.17 -25.22 11.71
CA ILE A 361 -2.79 -23.81 11.83
C ILE A 361 -2.56 -23.44 13.30
N PHE A 362 -3.44 -23.85 14.22
CA PHE A 362 -3.26 -23.58 15.64
C PHE A 362 -2.01 -24.25 16.22
N ASP A 363 -1.72 -25.50 15.83
CA ASP A 363 -0.52 -26.21 16.28
C ASP A 363 0.76 -25.53 15.78
N TRP A 364 0.80 -25.15 14.50
CA TRP A 364 1.89 -24.37 13.91
C TRP A 364 2.06 -23.01 14.63
N ILE A 365 0.96 -22.31 14.93
CA ILE A 365 1.03 -21.02 15.64
C ILE A 365 1.57 -21.21 17.07
N SER A 366 1.11 -22.24 17.77
CA SER A 366 1.46 -22.52 19.15
C SER A 366 2.97 -22.75 19.36
N THR A 367 3.67 -23.17 18.30
CA THR A 367 5.10 -23.50 18.33
C THR A 367 5.98 -22.40 17.73
N GLY A 368 5.49 -21.68 16.71
CA GLY A 368 6.27 -20.71 15.95
C GLY A 368 6.24 -19.26 16.48
N PHE A 369 5.26 -18.91 17.32
CA PHE A 369 4.99 -17.52 17.68
C PHE A 369 5.05 -17.27 19.19
N ASN A 370 5.55 -16.10 19.57
CA ASN A 370 5.57 -15.55 20.92
C ASN A 370 4.95 -14.15 20.92
N GLY A 371 4.58 -13.65 22.11
CA GLY A 371 4.12 -12.27 22.29
C GLY A 371 2.76 -11.96 21.67
N LEU A 372 2.11 -12.93 21.03
CA LEU A 372 0.84 -12.76 20.34
C LEU A 372 -0.25 -12.30 21.29
N ILE A 373 -0.96 -11.24 20.91
CA ILE A 373 -2.07 -10.66 21.66
C ILE A 373 -3.40 -11.01 20.97
N ILE A 374 -3.45 -10.86 19.64
CA ILE A 374 -4.63 -11.17 18.84
C ILE A 374 -4.23 -12.09 17.69
N LEU A 375 -4.97 -13.20 17.55
CA LEU A 375 -4.91 -14.09 16.41
C LEU A 375 -6.20 -13.98 15.61
N THR A 376 -6.11 -13.66 14.33
CA THR A 376 -7.23 -13.69 13.39
C THR A 376 -6.95 -14.68 12.27
N ILE A 377 -7.91 -15.55 11.96
CA ILE A 377 -7.88 -16.46 10.81
C ILE A 377 -9.06 -16.13 9.91
N GLU A 378 -8.77 -15.55 8.75
CA GLU A 378 -9.77 -15.09 7.77
C GLU A 378 -9.71 -15.92 6.49
N PRO A 379 -10.58 -16.94 6.35
CA PRO A 379 -10.79 -17.53 5.06
C PRO A 379 -11.62 -16.60 4.17
N GLN A 380 -11.26 -16.52 2.89
CA GLN A 380 -12.02 -15.74 1.90
C GLN A 380 -13.49 -16.19 1.85
N GLN A 381 -13.73 -17.51 2.01
CA GLN A 381 -15.05 -18.08 2.21
C GLN A 381 -15.00 -19.12 3.33
N ALA A 382 -15.90 -18.99 4.31
CA ALA A 382 -16.06 -19.95 5.40
C ALA A 382 -17.26 -20.85 5.13
N SER A 383 -17.06 -22.17 5.12
CA SER A 383 -18.18 -23.11 5.04
C SER A 383 -19.10 -22.97 6.26
N PRO A 384 -20.41 -23.24 6.13
CA PRO A 384 -21.30 -23.31 7.28
C PRO A 384 -20.78 -24.26 8.37
N GLY A 385 -20.24 -25.42 7.95
CA GLY A 385 -19.65 -26.40 8.87
C GLY A 385 -18.45 -25.87 9.65
N LEU A 386 -17.56 -25.09 9.02
CA LEU A 386 -16.45 -24.43 9.72
C LEU A 386 -16.97 -23.40 10.74
N ARG A 387 -17.96 -22.59 10.37
CA ARG A 387 -18.56 -21.60 11.29
C ARG A 387 -19.21 -22.28 12.49
N ASP A 388 -19.93 -23.38 12.26
CA ASP A 388 -20.56 -24.13 13.34
C ASP A 388 -19.52 -24.84 14.22
N PHE A 389 -18.44 -25.36 13.62
CA PHE A 389 -17.30 -25.87 14.36
C PHE A 389 -16.70 -24.80 15.27
N VAL A 390 -16.41 -23.61 14.74
CA VAL A 390 -15.83 -22.50 15.52
C VAL A 390 -16.75 -22.06 16.67
N ARG A 391 -18.07 -21.98 16.44
CA ARG A 391 -19.03 -21.59 17.50
C ARG A 391 -19.16 -22.61 18.62
N ASN A 392 -19.10 -23.90 18.27
CA ASN A 392 -19.38 -24.99 19.20
C ASN A 392 -18.13 -25.49 19.94
N ASN A 393 -16.93 -25.03 19.56
CA ASN A 393 -15.67 -25.46 20.16
C ASN A 393 -14.99 -24.32 20.93
N LYS A 394 -14.09 -24.70 21.83
CA LYS A 394 -13.20 -23.80 22.57
C LYS A 394 -11.77 -24.03 22.11
N PHE A 395 -11.04 -22.95 21.89
CA PHE A 395 -9.65 -23.00 21.46
C PHE A 395 -8.77 -22.37 22.53
N GLU A 396 -7.75 -23.12 22.97
CA GLU A 396 -6.80 -22.69 23.98
C GLU A 396 -5.37 -22.94 23.48
N ILE A 397 -4.58 -21.87 23.37
CA ILE A 397 -3.16 -21.94 23.01
C ILE A 397 -2.35 -21.61 24.26
N THR A 398 -2.09 -22.63 25.08
CA THR A 398 -1.44 -22.46 26.39
C THR A 398 0.03 -22.05 26.29
N THR A 399 0.66 -22.23 25.12
CA THR A 399 2.05 -21.86 24.88
C THR A 399 2.25 -20.36 24.72
N ILE A 400 1.19 -19.58 24.48
CA ILE A 400 1.24 -18.13 24.28
C ILE A 400 0.38 -17.42 25.34
N PRO A 401 0.91 -17.21 26.55
CA PRO A 401 0.13 -16.65 27.67
C PRO A 401 -0.30 -15.19 27.46
N THR A 402 0.27 -14.50 26.48
CA THR A 402 -0.10 -13.13 26.11
C THR A 402 -1.36 -13.06 25.23
N LEU A 403 -1.80 -14.19 24.67
CA LEU A 403 -2.91 -14.25 23.73
C LEU A 403 -4.22 -13.92 24.46
N LYS A 404 -4.94 -12.92 23.98
CA LYS A 404 -6.20 -12.44 24.59
C LYS A 404 -7.43 -12.73 23.75
N SER A 405 -7.25 -12.84 22.43
CA SER A 405 -8.35 -12.97 21.48
C SER A 405 -7.94 -13.90 20.33
N ILE A 406 -8.87 -14.78 19.95
CA ILE A 406 -8.78 -15.64 18.78
C ILE A 406 -10.07 -15.41 17.98
N VAL A 407 -9.94 -14.93 16.75
CA VAL A 407 -11.06 -14.68 15.84
C VAL A 407 -10.91 -15.58 14.63
N VAL A 408 -11.95 -16.36 14.31
CA VAL A 408 -11.97 -17.20 13.11
C VAL A 408 -13.20 -16.87 12.28
N SER A 409 -13.01 -16.44 11.04
CA SER A 409 -14.10 -16.04 10.14
C SER A 409 -15.03 -14.97 10.73
N GLY A 410 -14.46 -14.00 11.46
CA GLY A 410 -15.21 -12.95 12.16
C GLY A 410 -15.98 -13.41 13.42
N ILE A 411 -15.77 -14.64 13.88
CA ILE A 411 -16.36 -15.18 15.11
C ILE A 411 -15.28 -15.16 16.20
N GLU A 412 -15.52 -14.42 17.29
CA GLU A 412 -14.70 -14.47 18.49
C GLU A 412 -14.83 -15.86 19.13
N CYS A 413 -13.74 -16.60 19.18
CA CYS A 413 -13.68 -17.89 19.84
C CYS A 413 -13.76 -17.69 21.36
N MET A 414 -14.45 -18.59 22.06
CA MET A 414 -14.44 -18.57 23.53
C MET A 414 -13.05 -18.89 24.07
N HIS A 415 -12.31 -17.88 24.50
CA HIS A 415 -11.00 -18.02 25.15
C HIS A 415 -11.14 -17.98 26.68
N ASN A 416 -10.56 -18.96 27.37
CA ASN A 416 -10.67 -19.07 28.82
C ASN A 416 -9.59 -18.22 29.49
N THR A 417 -9.89 -16.95 29.81
CA THR A 417 -8.90 -16.01 30.39
C THR A 417 -8.60 -16.27 31.87
N LYS A 418 -9.11 -17.34 32.48
CA LYS A 418 -8.83 -17.66 33.89
C LYS A 418 -7.61 -18.59 34.01
N PRO A 419 -6.48 -18.13 34.59
CA PRO A 419 -5.37 -19.00 34.93
C PRO A 419 -5.76 -19.89 36.10
N THR A 420 -6.41 -21.01 35.79
CA THR A 420 -6.71 -22.04 36.78
C THR A 420 -5.57 -23.04 36.72
N TRP A 421 -4.59 -22.89 37.62
CA TRP A 421 -3.47 -23.83 37.72
C TRP A 421 -3.99 -25.23 38.04
N ILE A 422 -4.09 -26.09 37.02
CA ILE A 422 -4.16 -27.54 37.18
C ILE A 422 -3.06 -28.12 36.30
N LYS A 423 -2.02 -28.65 36.93
CA LYS A 423 -0.95 -29.39 36.26
C LYS A 423 -1.53 -30.64 35.58
N HIS A 424 -1.58 -30.64 34.26
CA HIS A 424 -1.51 -31.88 33.48
C HIS A 424 -0.53 -31.71 32.32
N ASN A 425 0.67 -32.23 32.52
CA ASN A 425 1.62 -32.49 31.44
C ASN A 425 1.14 -33.74 30.69
N MET A 426 0.65 -33.60 29.47
CA MET A 426 0.74 -34.67 28.47
C MET A 426 0.96 -34.07 27.08
N PRO A 427 2.04 -34.46 26.37
CA PRO A 427 2.24 -34.08 24.97
C PRO A 427 1.22 -34.78 24.06
N ILE A 428 0.71 -34.05 23.06
CA ILE A 428 -0.24 -34.54 22.03
C ILE A 428 0.28 -35.79 21.30
N SER A 429 1.60 -36.01 21.24
CA SER A 429 2.20 -37.21 20.67
C SER A 429 1.84 -38.51 21.39
N GLN A 430 1.35 -38.48 22.64
CA GLN A 430 0.90 -39.68 23.35
C GLN A 430 -0.58 -40.03 23.11
N VAL A 431 -1.40 -39.09 22.64
CA VAL A 431 -2.83 -39.34 22.36
C VAL A 431 -3.01 -40.11 21.04
N LEU A 432 -2.14 -39.87 20.06
CA LEU A 432 -2.20 -40.56 18.76
C LEU A 432 -1.79 -42.05 18.84
N ASN A 433 -0.93 -42.43 19.78
CA ASN A 433 -0.55 -43.84 19.97
C ASN A 433 -1.64 -44.67 20.66
N ALA A 434 -2.58 -44.05 21.38
CA ALA A 434 -3.67 -44.75 22.06
C ALA A 434 -4.84 -45.10 21.11
N LEU A 435 -4.93 -44.46 19.94
CA LEU A 435 -5.98 -44.72 18.95
C LEU A 435 -5.56 -45.75 17.86
N TYR A 436 -4.28 -46.13 17.80
CA TYR A 436 -3.74 -47.10 16.83
C TYR A 436 -3.39 -48.47 17.43
N GLN A 437 -3.74 -48.73 18.70
CA GLN A 437 -3.66 -50.07 19.31
C GLN A 437 -5.02 -50.55 19.87
N GLY A 438 -6.07 -50.38 19.07
CA GLY A 438 -7.39 -50.99 19.29
C GLY A 438 -7.74 -51.95 18.17
#